data_AF-A0A3D2UZD8-F1
#
_entry.id   AF-A0A3D2UZD8-F1
#
_cell.length_a   1.000
_cell.length_b   1.000
_cell.length_c   1.000
_cell.angle_alpha   90.00
_cell.angle_beta   90.00
_cell.angle_gamma   90.00
#
_symmetry.space_group_name_H-M   'P 1'
#
loop_
_entity.id
_entity.type
_entity.pdbx_description
1 polymer ?
#
loop_
_entity_poly.entity_id
_entity_poly.type
_entity_poly.pdbx_seq_one_letter_code
_entity_poly.pdbx_strand_id
1 'polypeptide(L)'
;MSVSPKLQLQQLIVLQSLDDEIAEHKKLLADIPLQIDTGCTELEEKKKILSNAKEELDALQKERKDLELAVQGENDHMAKAKTKLPAVKTNREYTAILSEVEAIKVKVSGLEDKELEIMEILEEKQKEVPGIEKRCNEEDARFQEYKAKKDAELDRIKQELGVLVAKR
;
A
#
# COMPACT_ATOMS: atom_id res chain seq x y z
N MET A 1 49.46 -52.60 2.93
CA MET A 1 49.29 -52.43 4.39
C MET A 1 47.82 -52.13 4.63
N SER A 2 47.08 -53.06 5.22
CA SER A 2 45.66 -52.84 5.55
C SER A 2 45.57 -51.83 6.67
N VAL A 3 44.83 -50.74 6.47
CA VAL A 3 44.54 -49.76 7.50
C VAL A 3 43.80 -50.47 8.65
N SER A 4 44.17 -50.20 9.90
CA SER A 4 43.57 -50.85 11.07
C SER A 4 42.06 -50.53 11.15
N PRO A 5 41.17 -51.49 11.49
CA PRO A 5 39.73 -51.24 11.63
C PRO A 5 39.39 -50.09 12.58
N LYS A 6 40.19 -49.89 13.63
CA LYS A 6 40.04 -48.76 14.57
C LYS A 6 40.26 -47.40 13.88
N LEU A 7 41.25 -47.32 12.99
CA LEU A 7 41.56 -46.11 12.24
C LEU A 7 40.49 -45.82 11.17
N GLN A 8 39.97 -46.86 10.52
CA GLN A 8 38.84 -46.73 9.59
C GLN A 8 37.57 -46.22 10.29
N LEU A 9 37.27 -46.72 11.50
CA LEU A 9 36.13 -46.24 12.28
C LEU A 9 36.28 -44.77 12.68
N GLN A 10 37.49 -44.35 13.07
CA GLN A 10 37.77 -42.94 13.37
C GLN A 10 37.58 -42.04 12.14
N GLN A 11 38.00 -42.48 10.96
CA GLN A 11 37.78 -41.76 9.70
C GLN A 11 36.29 -41.64 9.35
N LEU A 12 35.51 -42.71 9.55
CA LEU A 12 34.07 -42.69 9.32
C LEU A 12 33.33 -41.73 10.26
N ILE A 13 33.72 -41.65 11.53
CA ILE A 13 33.13 -40.71 12.49
C ILE A 13 33.37 -39.26 12.04
N VAL A 14 34.59 -38.94 11.60
CA VAL A 14 34.93 -37.58 11.09
C VAL A 14 34.16 -37.27 9.80
N LEU A 15 34.02 -38.25 8.91
CA LEU A 15 33.23 -38.10 7.69
C LEU A 15 31.76 -37.84 8.00
N GLN A 16 31.19 -38.59 8.95
CA GLN A 16 29.81 -38.41 9.37
C GLN A 16 29.58 -37.02 9.98
N SER A 17 30.48 -36.53 10.83
CA SER A 17 30.34 -35.17 11.37
C SER A 17 30.38 -34.09 10.29
N LEU A 18 31.23 -34.26 9.27
CA LEU A 18 31.27 -33.34 8.13
C LEU A 18 29.98 -33.41 7.29
N ASP A 19 29.43 -34.61 7.10
CA ASP A 19 28.15 -34.82 6.41
C ASP A 19 26.98 -34.17 7.15
N ASP A 20 26.94 -34.27 8.47
CA ASP A 20 25.92 -33.66 9.32
C ASP A 20 25.99 -32.12 9.25
N GLU A 21 27.19 -31.54 9.35
CA GLU A 21 27.42 -30.09 9.19
C GLU A 21 27.03 -29.59 7.79
N ILE A 22 27.39 -30.34 6.74
CA ILE A 22 26.99 -30.02 5.35
C ILE A 22 25.47 -30.04 5.19
N ALA A 23 24.78 -31.01 5.80
CA ALA A 23 23.33 -31.10 5.74
C ALA A 23 22.65 -29.93 6.45
N GLU A 24 23.16 -29.53 7.62
CA GLU A 24 22.67 -28.37 8.36
C GLU A 24 22.84 -27.07 7.55
N HIS A 25 24.03 -26.82 7.00
CA HIS A 25 24.30 -25.63 6.19
C HIS A 25 23.43 -25.59 4.93
N LYS A 26 23.23 -26.72 4.25
CA LYS A 26 22.31 -26.79 3.09
C LYS A 26 20.86 -26.47 3.48
N LYS A 27 20.41 -26.91 4.65
CA LYS A 27 19.08 -26.59 5.16
C LYS A 27 18.95 -25.08 5.43
N LEU A 28 19.93 -24.49 6.11
CA LEU A 28 19.94 -23.04 6.37
C LEU A 28 19.96 -22.21 5.07
N LEU A 29 20.68 -22.65 4.04
CA LEU A 29 20.68 -22.00 2.72
C LEU A 29 19.32 -22.06 2.01
N ALA A 30 18.49 -23.05 2.30
CA ALA A 30 17.12 -23.13 1.79
C ALA A 30 16.14 -22.32 2.65
N ASP A 31 16.33 -22.30 3.97
CA ASP A 31 15.42 -21.66 4.93
C ASP A 31 15.55 -20.12 4.94
N ILE A 32 16.76 -19.58 4.79
CA ILE A 32 16.99 -18.11 4.86
C ILE A 32 16.26 -17.36 3.72
N PRO A 33 16.34 -17.78 2.44
CA PRO A 33 15.57 -17.16 1.36
C PRO A 33 14.06 -17.15 1.63
N LEU A 34 13.51 -18.23 2.20
CA LEU A 34 12.09 -18.31 2.54
C LEU A 34 11.71 -17.29 3.63
N GLN A 35 12.58 -17.08 4.62
CA GLN A 35 12.35 -16.06 5.65
C GLN A 35 12.36 -14.64 5.07
N ILE A 36 13.27 -14.35 4.12
CA ILE A 36 13.31 -13.06 3.43
C ILE A 36 12.04 -12.86 2.60
N ASP A 37 11.60 -13.89 1.88
CA ASP A 37 10.41 -13.85 1.02
C ASP A 37 9.12 -13.58 1.81
N THR A 38 8.94 -14.26 2.96
CA THR A 38 7.83 -13.99 3.88
C THR A 38 7.82 -12.54 4.34
N GLY A 39 8.96 -12.02 4.81
CA GLY A 39 9.04 -10.62 5.23
C GLY A 39 8.84 -9.62 4.08
N CYS A 40 9.25 -9.98 2.86
CA CYS A 40 8.99 -9.17 1.68
C CYS A 40 7.50 -9.09 1.37
N THR A 41 6.80 -10.22 1.46
CA THR A 41 5.34 -10.30 1.24
C THR A 41 4.59 -9.45 2.26
N GLU A 42 4.94 -9.55 3.55
CA GLU A 42 4.34 -8.74 4.61
C GLU A 42 4.54 -7.24 4.36
N LEU A 43 5.74 -6.84 3.92
CA LEU A 43 6.05 -5.45 3.59
C LEU A 43 5.28 -4.95 2.35
N GLU A 44 5.14 -5.79 1.32
CA GLU A 44 4.33 -5.48 0.14
C GLU A 44 2.86 -5.25 0.50
N GLU A 45 2.29 -6.04 1.41
CA GLU A 45 0.93 -5.81 1.91
C GLU A 45 0.78 -4.44 2.60
N LYS A 46 1.75 -4.04 3.42
CA LYS A 46 1.76 -2.71 4.05
C LYS A 46 1.88 -1.59 3.02
N LYS A 47 2.75 -1.75 2.03
CA LYS A 47 2.90 -0.79 0.91
C LYS A 47 1.62 -0.68 0.11
N LYS A 48 0.92 -1.79 -0.14
CA LYS A 48 -0.38 -1.80 -0.80
C LYS A 48 -1.45 -1.06 0.00
N ILE A 49 -1.51 -1.25 1.31
CA ILE A 49 -2.42 -0.49 2.19
C ILE A 49 -2.15 1.02 2.06
N LEU A 50 -0.88 1.43 2.08
CA LEU A 50 -0.51 2.83 1.89
C LEU A 50 -0.90 3.37 0.51
N SER A 51 -0.66 2.60 -0.55
CA SER A 51 -1.04 2.97 -1.93
C SER A 51 -2.56 3.18 -2.02
N ASN A 52 -3.34 2.20 -1.55
CA ASN A 52 -4.79 2.28 -1.57
C ASN A 52 -5.32 3.51 -0.80
N ALA A 53 -4.73 3.82 0.36
CA ALA A 53 -5.14 4.99 1.15
C ALA A 53 -4.81 6.31 0.45
N LYS A 54 -3.70 6.38 -0.29
CA LYS A 54 -3.36 7.55 -1.12
C LYS A 54 -4.28 7.66 -2.34
N GLU A 55 -4.57 6.55 -3.01
CA GLU A 55 -5.51 6.50 -4.15
C GLU A 55 -6.93 6.92 -3.74
N GLU A 56 -7.38 6.50 -2.55
CA GLU A 56 -8.67 6.91 -1.98
C GLU A 56 -8.71 8.42 -1.71
N LEU A 57 -7.64 9.00 -1.16
CA LEU A 57 -7.53 10.46 -0.97
C LEU A 57 -7.59 11.22 -2.31
N ASP A 58 -6.85 10.76 -3.31
CA ASP A 58 -6.83 11.39 -4.63
C ASP A 58 -8.21 11.30 -5.31
N ALA A 59 -8.90 10.17 -5.16
CA ALA A 59 -10.25 9.97 -5.67
C ALA A 59 -11.26 10.92 -4.99
N LEU A 60 -11.22 11.04 -3.67
CA LEU A 60 -12.08 11.94 -2.91
C LEU A 60 -11.81 13.43 -3.25
N GLN A 61 -10.54 13.81 -3.44
CA GLN A 61 -10.19 15.17 -3.86
C GLN A 61 -10.75 15.50 -5.24
N LYS A 62 -10.71 14.52 -6.16
CA LYS A 62 -11.32 14.67 -7.48
C LYS A 62 -12.83 14.79 -7.38
N GLU A 63 -13.47 13.94 -6.59
CA GLU A 63 -14.93 13.97 -6.40
C GLU A 63 -15.39 15.31 -5.82
N ARG A 64 -14.70 15.84 -4.81
CA ARG A 64 -14.95 17.18 -4.28
C ARG A 64 -14.88 18.24 -5.38
N LYS A 65 -13.83 18.22 -6.21
CA LYS A 65 -13.66 19.19 -7.30
C LYS A 65 -14.78 19.06 -8.35
N ASP A 66 -15.21 17.84 -8.64
CA ASP A 66 -16.31 17.60 -9.58
C ASP A 66 -17.65 18.13 -9.01
N LEU A 67 -17.87 18.04 -7.70
CA LEU A 67 -19.01 18.66 -7.01
C LEU A 67 -18.94 20.19 -7.04
N GLU A 68 -17.78 20.79 -6.74
CA GLU A 68 -17.57 22.25 -6.84
C GLU A 68 -17.92 22.78 -8.24
N LEU A 69 -17.48 22.07 -9.28
CA LEU A 69 -17.81 22.40 -10.67
C LEU A 69 -19.30 22.24 -10.98
N ALA A 70 -19.96 21.21 -10.43
CA ALA A 70 -21.39 21.01 -10.60
C ALA A 70 -22.19 22.12 -9.92
N VAL A 71 -21.83 22.50 -8.69
CA VAL A 71 -22.42 23.64 -7.95
C VAL A 71 -22.29 24.92 -8.77
N GLN A 72 -21.08 25.21 -9.29
CA GLN A 72 -20.87 26.39 -10.13
C GLN A 72 -21.74 26.35 -11.40
N GLY A 73 -21.83 25.20 -12.07
CA GLY A 73 -22.65 25.04 -13.27
C GLY A 73 -24.15 25.28 -13.03
N GLU A 74 -24.68 24.78 -11.92
CA GLU A 74 -26.07 25.02 -11.52
C GLU A 74 -26.31 26.48 -11.11
N ASN A 75 -25.36 27.12 -10.42
CA ASN A 75 -25.44 28.54 -10.10
C ASN A 75 -25.45 29.43 -11.36
N ASP A 76 -24.63 29.10 -12.36
CA ASP A 76 -24.64 29.77 -13.66
C ASP A 76 -25.97 29.56 -14.40
N HIS A 77 -26.54 28.35 -14.31
CA HIS A 77 -27.85 28.04 -14.87
C HIS A 77 -28.95 28.86 -14.19
N MET A 78 -28.94 28.96 -12.86
CA MET A 78 -29.86 29.78 -12.08
C MET A 78 -29.73 31.27 -12.46
N ALA A 79 -28.51 31.78 -12.63
CA ALA A 79 -28.29 33.16 -13.06
C ALA A 79 -28.91 33.42 -14.44
N LYS A 80 -28.69 32.51 -15.40
CA LYS A 80 -29.31 32.59 -16.74
C LYS A 80 -30.83 32.53 -16.68
N ALA A 81 -31.43 31.66 -15.87
CA ALA A 81 -32.87 31.61 -15.68
C ALA A 81 -33.42 32.95 -15.15
N LYS A 82 -32.76 33.54 -14.15
CA LYS A 82 -33.15 34.86 -13.58
C LYS A 82 -33.06 35.99 -14.60
N THR A 83 -32.11 35.98 -15.53
CA THR A 83 -32.03 37.03 -16.59
C THR A 83 -33.22 37.05 -17.54
N LYS A 84 -34.01 35.98 -17.60
CA LYS A 84 -35.24 35.90 -18.42
C LYS A 84 -36.45 36.57 -17.75
N LEU A 85 -36.42 36.78 -16.43
CA LEU A 85 -37.55 37.35 -15.66
C LEU A 85 -38.02 38.72 -16.15
N PRO A 86 -37.16 39.68 -16.56
CA PRO A 86 -37.63 40.97 -17.08
C PRO A 86 -38.29 40.88 -18.46
N ALA A 87 -38.05 39.80 -19.21
CA ALA A 87 -38.52 39.64 -20.60
C ALA A 87 -39.89 38.93 -20.71
N VAL A 88 -40.34 38.25 -19.66
CA VAL A 88 -41.62 37.52 -19.66
C VAL A 88 -42.80 38.46 -19.46
N LYS A 89 -43.88 38.22 -20.23
CA LYS A 89 -45.06 39.10 -20.26
C LYS A 89 -46.27 38.49 -19.58
N THR A 90 -46.25 37.18 -19.32
CA THR A 90 -47.36 36.48 -18.67
C THR A 90 -46.99 36.03 -17.26
N ASN A 91 -47.97 36.07 -16.35
CA ASN A 91 -47.79 35.59 -14.97
C ASN A 91 -47.44 34.09 -14.94
N ARG A 92 -47.97 33.31 -15.89
CA ARG A 92 -47.66 31.88 -16.03
C ARG A 92 -46.17 31.64 -16.32
N GLU A 93 -45.58 32.38 -17.25
CA GLU A 93 -44.14 32.28 -17.56
C GLU A 93 -43.28 32.73 -16.38
N TYR A 94 -43.67 33.81 -15.72
CA TYR A 94 -42.98 34.31 -14.53
C TYR A 94 -42.95 33.25 -13.41
N THR A 95 -44.11 32.66 -13.10
CA THR A 95 -44.23 31.59 -12.10
C THR A 95 -43.40 30.37 -12.47
N ALA A 96 -43.38 29.97 -13.75
CA ALA A 96 -42.59 28.84 -14.21
C ALA A 96 -41.07 29.06 -14.00
N ILE A 97 -40.56 30.26 -14.30
CA ILE A 97 -39.14 30.59 -14.06
C ILE A 97 -38.82 30.59 -12.56
N LEU A 98 -39.72 31.08 -11.71
CA LEU A 98 -39.50 31.03 -10.26
C LEU A 98 -39.46 29.59 -9.74
N SER A 99 -40.33 28.70 -10.24
CA SER A 99 -40.29 27.28 -9.89
C SER A 99 -39.01 26.60 -10.38
N GLU A 100 -38.53 26.95 -11.58
CA GLU A 100 -37.25 26.46 -12.10
C GLU A 100 -36.08 26.91 -11.22
N VAL A 101 -36.02 28.20 -10.84
CA VAL A 101 -35.00 28.72 -9.92
C VAL A 101 -35.03 28.01 -8.58
N GLU A 102 -36.21 27.73 -8.02
CA GLU A 102 -36.33 27.03 -6.74
C GLU A 102 -35.87 25.58 -6.85
N ALA A 103 -36.20 24.89 -7.95
CA ALA A 103 -35.69 23.55 -8.21
C ALA A 103 -34.15 23.51 -8.33
N ILE A 104 -33.55 24.52 -8.98
CA ILE A 104 -32.09 24.63 -9.08
C ILE A 104 -31.47 24.86 -7.70
N LYS A 105 -32.05 25.72 -6.85
CA LYS A 105 -31.53 25.93 -5.47
C LYS A 105 -31.54 24.64 -4.65
N VAL A 106 -32.62 23.87 -4.70
CA VAL A 106 -32.71 22.58 -4.00
C VAL A 106 -31.61 21.63 -4.50
N LYS A 107 -31.36 21.62 -5.81
CA LYS A 107 -30.27 20.82 -6.39
C LYS A 107 -28.88 21.29 -5.93
N VAL A 108 -28.63 22.60 -5.91
CA VAL A 108 -27.37 23.18 -5.42
C VAL A 108 -27.16 22.82 -3.95
N SER A 109 -28.15 23.01 -3.09
CA SER A 109 -28.09 22.63 -1.67
C SER A 109 -27.72 21.15 -1.51
N GLY A 110 -28.34 20.25 -2.28
CA GLY A 110 -28.01 18.83 -2.22
C GLY A 110 -26.64 18.44 -2.81
N LEU A 111 -26.01 19.31 -3.60
CA LEU A 111 -24.62 19.14 -4.04
C LEU A 111 -23.64 19.65 -2.99
N GLU A 112 -23.95 20.81 -2.38
CA GLU A 112 -23.17 21.39 -1.28
C GLU A 112 -23.16 20.49 -0.04
N ASP A 113 -24.29 19.87 0.30
CA ASP A 113 -24.36 18.89 1.39
C ASP A 113 -23.42 17.70 1.16
N LYS A 114 -23.38 17.18 -0.08
CA LYS A 114 -22.46 16.09 -0.45
C LYS A 114 -21.00 16.53 -0.46
N GLU A 115 -20.74 17.77 -0.87
CA GLU A 115 -19.39 18.33 -0.86
C GLU A 115 -18.88 18.39 0.59
N LEU A 116 -19.71 18.84 1.52
CA LEU A 116 -19.40 18.85 2.96
C LEU A 116 -19.12 17.45 3.51
N GLU A 117 -19.95 16.46 3.17
CA GLU A 117 -19.70 15.05 3.56
C GLU A 117 -18.33 14.56 3.07
N ILE A 118 -17.97 14.85 1.82
CA ILE A 118 -16.65 14.47 1.27
C ILE A 118 -15.52 15.23 1.97
N MET A 119 -15.71 16.49 2.32
CA MET A 119 -14.70 17.27 3.05
C MET A 119 -14.42 16.68 4.43
N GLU A 120 -15.44 16.20 5.13
CA GLU A 120 -15.27 15.52 6.43
C GLU A 120 -14.45 14.22 6.26
N ILE A 121 -14.81 13.39 5.28
CA ILE A 121 -14.09 12.14 4.98
C ILE A 121 -12.63 12.43 4.59
N LEU A 122 -12.40 13.45 3.75
CA LEU A 122 -11.06 13.88 3.36
C LEU A 122 -10.22 14.27 4.56
N GLU A 123 -10.78 15.05 5.50
CA GLU A 123 -10.07 15.48 6.70
C GLU A 123 -9.65 14.30 7.56
N GLU A 124 -10.52 13.32 7.77
CA GLU A 124 -10.22 12.09 8.51
C GLU A 124 -9.10 11.29 7.83
N LYS A 125 -9.25 11.00 6.53
CA LYS A 125 -8.26 10.25 5.76
C LYS A 125 -6.90 10.94 5.70
N GLN A 126 -6.89 12.27 5.59
CA GLN A 126 -5.65 13.05 5.54
C GLN A 126 -4.91 13.07 6.88
N LYS A 127 -5.61 12.86 8.00
CA LYS A 127 -4.99 12.62 9.32
C LYS A 127 -4.44 11.20 9.47
N GLU A 128 -5.06 10.21 8.84
CA GLU A 128 -4.67 8.80 8.94
C GLU A 128 -3.43 8.44 8.10
N VAL A 129 -3.37 8.93 6.85
CA VAL A 129 -2.32 8.56 5.88
C VAL A 129 -0.90 8.80 6.38
N PRO A 130 -0.55 9.95 7.02
CA PRO A 130 0.79 10.15 7.58
C PRO A 130 1.18 9.08 8.61
N GLY A 131 0.23 8.58 9.39
CA GLY A 131 0.47 7.52 10.36
C GLY A 131 0.70 6.16 9.69
N ILE A 132 -0.03 5.87 8.60
CA ILE A 132 0.18 4.66 7.78
C ILE A 132 1.56 4.74 7.09
N GLU A 133 1.89 5.90 6.51
CA GLU A 133 3.17 6.13 5.82
C GLU A 133 4.35 5.99 6.78
N LYS A 134 4.27 6.59 7.96
CA LYS A 134 5.31 6.46 8.98
C LYS A 134 5.54 4.99 9.37
N ARG A 135 4.48 4.24 9.65
CA ARG A 135 4.58 2.80 9.97
C ARG A 135 5.17 2.00 8.81
N CYS A 136 4.75 2.28 7.58
CA CYS A 136 5.27 1.61 6.40
C CYS A 136 6.78 1.86 6.23
N ASN A 137 7.24 3.09 6.45
CA ASN A 137 8.65 3.45 6.35
C ASN A 137 9.50 2.84 7.49
N GLU A 138 8.97 2.79 8.71
CA GLU A 138 9.63 2.14 9.84
C GLU A 138 9.79 0.63 9.61
N GLU A 139 8.74 -0.05 9.12
CA GLU A 139 8.80 -1.47 8.79
C GLU A 139 9.69 -1.75 7.57
N ASP A 140 9.68 -0.89 6.55
CA ASP A 140 10.61 -0.99 5.41
C ASP A 140 12.06 -0.91 5.88
N ALA A 141 12.40 0.08 6.71
CA ALA A 141 13.75 0.24 7.26
C ALA A 141 14.18 -0.99 8.10
N ARG A 142 13.30 -1.48 8.98
CA ARG A 142 13.54 -2.70 9.77
C ARG A 142 13.77 -3.91 8.88
N PHE A 143 12.95 -4.06 7.83
CA PHE A 143 13.07 -5.16 6.89
C PHE A 143 14.37 -5.09 6.08
N GLN A 144 14.80 -3.89 5.64
CA GLN A 144 16.08 -3.74 4.95
C GLN A 144 17.26 -4.15 5.84
N GLU A 145 17.26 -3.76 7.13
CA GLU A 145 18.27 -4.21 8.08
C GLU A 145 18.23 -5.73 8.30
N TYR A 146 17.04 -6.30 8.45
CA TYR A 146 16.85 -7.74 8.60
C TYR A 146 17.37 -8.50 7.37
N LYS A 147 16.97 -8.06 6.17
CA LYS A 147 17.39 -8.62 4.90
C LYS A 147 18.90 -8.56 4.74
N ALA A 148 19.54 -7.43 5.03
CA ALA A 148 21.00 -7.29 4.96
C ALA A 148 21.73 -8.27 5.89
N LYS A 149 21.22 -8.48 7.11
CA LYS A 149 21.78 -9.47 8.05
C LYS A 149 21.61 -10.89 7.52
N LYS A 150 20.45 -11.22 6.97
CA LYS A 150 20.16 -12.54 6.39
C LYS A 150 20.96 -12.83 5.13
N ASP A 151 21.14 -11.85 4.26
CA ASP A 151 21.99 -11.97 3.07
C ASP A 151 23.46 -12.21 3.46
N ALA A 152 23.97 -11.48 4.46
CA ALA A 152 25.32 -11.68 4.99
C ALA A 152 25.50 -13.06 5.66
N GLU A 153 24.49 -13.52 6.42
CA GLU A 153 24.46 -14.87 6.99
C GLU A 153 24.51 -15.94 5.90
N LEU A 154 23.72 -15.76 4.84
CA LEU A 154 23.63 -16.65 3.70
C LEU A 154 24.97 -16.74 2.94
N ASP A 155 25.64 -15.61 2.69
CA ASP A 155 26.96 -15.60 2.06
C ASP A 155 28.03 -16.27 2.92
N ARG A 156 27.99 -16.06 4.24
CA ARG A 156 28.88 -16.76 5.18
C ARG A 156 28.67 -18.27 5.16
N ILE A 157 27.42 -18.73 5.22
CA ILE A 157 27.08 -20.16 5.18
C ILE A 157 27.51 -20.79 3.86
N LYS A 158 27.36 -20.09 2.72
CA LYS A 158 27.88 -20.55 1.42
C LYS A 158 29.40 -20.76 1.45
N GLN A 159 30.15 -19.83 2.03
CA GLN A 159 31.61 -19.96 2.16
C GLN A 159 32.00 -21.13 3.06
N GLU A 160 31.38 -21.25 4.24
CA GLU A 160 31.61 -22.34 5.18
C GLU A 160 31.29 -23.71 4.55
N LEU A 161 30.16 -23.82 3.84
CA LEU A 161 29.77 -25.02 3.12
C LEU A 161 30.80 -25.41 2.06
N GLY A 162 31.35 -24.44 1.31
CA GLY A 162 32.40 -24.69 0.33
C GLY A 162 33.66 -25.29 0.97
N VAL A 163 34.04 -24.81 2.17
CA VAL A 163 35.17 -25.35 2.93
C VAL A 163 34.88 -26.75 3.46
N LEU A 164 33.68 -27.01 3.98
CA LEU A 164 33.28 -28.32 4.49
C LEU A 164 33.24 -29.36 3.37
N VAL A 165 32.65 -29.02 2.22
CA VAL A 165 32.60 -29.89 1.03
C VAL A 165 34.00 -30.20 0.50
N ALA A 166 34.96 -29.28 0.60
CA ALA A 166 36.35 -29.53 0.21
C ALA A 166 37.13 -30.38 1.22
N LYS A 167 36.73 -30.39 2.50
CA LYS A 167 37.34 -31.20 3.57
C LYS A 167 36.79 -32.64 3.63
N ARG A 168 35.56 -32.83 3.17
CA ARG A 168 34.86 -34.11 3.08
C ARG A 168 35.48 -35.01 2.02
#